data_AF-A0A2W5PXJ7-F1
#
_entry.id   AF-A0A2W5PXJ7-F1
#
_cell.length_a   1.000
_cell.length_b   1.000
_cell.length_c   1.000
_cell.angle_alpha   90.00
_cell.angle_beta   90.00
_cell.angle_gamma   90.00
#
_symmetry.space_group_name_H-M   'P 1'
#
loop_
_entity.id
_entity.type
_entity.pdbx_description
1 polymer ?
#
loop_
_entity_poly.entity_id
_entity_poly.type
_entity_poly.pdbx_seq_one_letter_code
_entity_poly.pdbx_strand_id
1 'polypeptide(L)' 'MSPFPRFIRPAALAAALCALALGGCVVTPVAPAYVAPPGVAYIAPTYPAPGVGFVWAYHARYGWGWHHPVYGWHRGWR' A
#
# COMPACT_ATOMS: atom_id res chain seq x y z
N MET A 1 -3.06 -37.03 -42.73
CA MET A 1 -3.69 -37.19 -41.40
C MET A 1 -2.77 -36.53 -40.37
N SER A 2 -3.00 -35.27 -40.04
CA SER A 2 -2.19 -34.54 -39.05
C SER A 2 -2.65 -34.92 -37.64
N PRO A 3 -1.78 -35.44 -36.75
CA PRO A 3 -2.16 -35.65 -35.37
C PRO A 3 -2.04 -34.31 -34.65
N PHE A 4 -3.14 -33.57 -34.56
CA PHE A 4 -3.21 -32.44 -33.63
C PHE A 4 -2.91 -32.97 -32.21
N PRO A 5 -1.89 -32.44 -31.51
CA PRO A 5 -1.53 -32.97 -30.21
C PRO A 5 -2.61 -32.60 -29.20
N ARG A 6 -3.42 -33.59 -28.82
CA ARG A 6 -4.46 -33.47 -27.77
C ARG A 6 -3.89 -33.06 -26.41
N PHE A 7 -2.56 -33.07 -26.26
CA PHE A 7 -1.78 -32.69 -25.08
C PHE A 7 -1.50 -31.18 -24.93
N ILE A 8 -1.75 -30.35 -25.96
CA ILE A 8 -1.55 -28.89 -25.85
C ILE A 8 -2.55 -28.24 -24.89
N ARG A 9 -3.77 -28.79 -24.82
CA ARG A 9 -4.89 -28.26 -24.03
C ARG A 9 -4.64 -28.27 -22.51
N PRO A 10 -4.19 -29.39 -21.88
CA PRO A 10 -3.90 -29.39 -20.45
C PRO A 10 -2.67 -28.55 -20.08
N ALA A 11 -1.64 -28.52 -20.93
CA ALA A 11 -0.45 -27.71 -20.70
C ALA A 11 -0.76 -26.20 -20.73
N ALA A 12 -1.60 -25.77 -21.69
CA ALA A 12 -2.07 -24.39 -21.77
C ALA A 12 -2.96 -24.01 -20.57
N LEU A 13 -3.79 -24.94 -20.09
CA LEU A 13 -4.62 -24.76 -18.89
C LEU A 13 -3.78 -24.61 -17.62
N ALA A 14 -2.76 -25.46 -17.45
CA ALA A 14 -1.84 -25.37 -16.32
C ALA A 14 -1.05 -24.06 -16.33
N ALA A 15 -0.55 -23.64 -17.50
CA ALA A 15 0.13 -22.37 -17.65
C ALA A 15 -0.78 -21.17 -17.34
N ALA A 16 -2.03 -21.20 -17.79
CA ALA A 16 -3.02 -20.16 -17.49
C ALA A 16 -3.34 -20.08 -15.99
N LEU A 17 -3.49 -21.21 -15.31
CA LEU A 17 -3.71 -21.26 -13.87
C LEU A 17 -2.51 -20.73 -13.08
N CYS A 18 -1.28 -21.09 -13.47
CA CYS A 18 -0.07 -20.52 -12.89
C CYS A 18 0.00 -19.01 -13.10
N ALA A 19 -0.30 -18.51 -14.30
CA ALA A 19 -0.30 -17.08 -14.59
C ALA A 19 -1.36 -16.31 -13.78
N LEU A 20 -2.54 -16.90 -13.55
CA LEU A 20 -3.58 -16.33 -12.68
C LEU A 20 -3.16 -16.33 -11.21
N ALA A 21 -2.54 -17.40 -10.73
CA ALA A 21 -2.07 -17.51 -9.35
C ALA A 21 -0.91 -16.53 -9.05
N LEU A 22 -0.04 -16.28 -10.03
CA LEU A 22 1.12 -15.41 -9.91
C LEU A 22 0.84 -13.95 -10.30
N GLY A 23 -0.16 -13.71 -11.16
CA GLY A 23 -0.53 -12.38 -11.67
C GLY A 23 -1.50 -11.60 -10.79
N GLY A 24 -1.93 -12.18 -9.66
CA GLY A 24 -2.95 -11.62 -8.77
C GLY A 24 -2.49 -10.51 -7.81
N CYS A 25 -1.32 -9.89 -8.02
CA CYS A 25 -0.95 -8.70 -7.25
C CYS A 25 -1.74 -7.48 -7.74
N VAL A 26 -3.01 -7.40 -7.35
CA VAL A 26 -3.80 -6.17 -7.49
C VAL A 26 -3.18 -5.11 -6.58
N VAL A 27 -2.62 -4.06 -7.19
CA VAL A 27 -2.22 -2.85 -6.47
C VAL A 27 -3.51 -2.10 -6.14
N THR A 28 -4.06 -2.31 -4.95
CA THR A 28 -5.10 -1.44 -4.43
C THR A 28 -4.47 -0.11 -4.04
N PRO A 29 -5.02 1.04 -4.51
CA PRO A 29 -4.57 2.33 -4.01
C PRO A 29 -4.90 2.38 -2.52
N VAL A 30 -3.86 2.37 -1.68
CA VAL A 30 -4.03 2.65 -0.26
C VAL A 30 -4.39 4.13 -0.16
N ALA A 31 -5.65 4.42 0.18
CA ALA A 31 -6.02 5.77 0.56
C ALA A 31 -5.09 6.19 1.71
N PRO A 32 -4.54 7.41 1.73
CA PRO A 32 -3.77 7.87 2.86
C PRO A 32 -4.63 7.66 4.11
N ALA A 33 -4.09 6.94 5.08
CA ALA A 33 -4.80 6.57 6.31
C ALA A 33 -5.32 7.81 7.08
N TYR A 34 -4.85 9.00 6.70
CA TYR A 34 -5.23 10.26 7.28
C TYR A 34 -5.53 11.32 6.20
N VAL A 35 -6.71 11.93 6.30
CA VAL A 35 -7.13 13.03 5.43
C VAL A 35 -6.74 14.35 6.07
N ALA A 36 -6.17 15.24 5.28
CA ALA A 36 -5.83 16.59 5.73
C ALA A 36 -7.11 17.36 6.15
N PRO A 37 -7.08 18.15 7.23
CA PRO A 37 -8.18 19.05 7.56
C PRO A 37 -8.49 20.03 6.42
N PRO A 38 -9.73 20.56 6.32
CA PRO A 38 -10.09 21.54 5.31
C PRO A 38 -9.15 22.76 5.35
N GLY A 39 -8.66 23.16 4.18
CA GLY A 39 -7.72 24.28 4.06
C GLY A 39 -6.26 23.95 4.40
N VAL A 40 -5.95 22.71 4.79
CA VAL A 40 -4.58 22.24 4.99
C VAL A 40 -4.16 21.38 3.80
N ALA A 41 -3.09 21.78 3.12
CA ALA A 41 -2.50 20.95 2.08
C ALA A 41 -1.85 19.71 2.71
N TYR A 42 -2.07 18.55 2.09
CA TYR A 42 -1.30 17.35 2.44
C TYR A 42 0.16 17.53 2.03
N ILE A 43 1.07 17.34 2.98
CA ILE A 43 2.51 17.34 2.72
C ILE A 43 3.01 15.94 2.97
N ALA A 44 3.60 15.29 1.97
CA ALA A 44 4.13 13.94 2.12
C ALA A 44 5.32 13.90 3.11
N PRO A 45 5.53 12.79 3.83
CA PRO A 45 6.68 12.63 4.72
C PRO A 45 8.00 12.79 3.95
N THR A 46 8.92 13.58 4.48
CA THR A 46 10.27 13.74 3.91
C THR A 46 11.28 12.73 4.46
N TYR A 47 10.87 11.89 5.40
CA TYR A 47 11.69 10.87 6.05
C TYR A 47 10.83 9.65 6.45
N PRO A 48 11.44 8.48 6.65
CA PRO A 48 10.71 7.25 6.95
C PRO A 48 9.92 7.32 8.26
N ALA A 49 8.94 6.42 8.39
CA ALA A 49 8.23 6.21 9.65
C ALA A 49 9.23 5.74 10.74
N PRO A 50 9.12 6.23 11.99
CA PRO A 50 10.04 5.86 13.09
C PRO A 50 9.93 4.39 13.49
N GLY A 51 8.81 3.74 13.19
CA GLY A 51 8.53 2.36 13.53
C GLY A 51 7.10 1.95 13.15
N VAL A 52 6.76 0.71 13.47
CA VAL A 52 5.41 0.18 13.27
C VAL A 52 4.40 0.98 14.11
N GLY A 53 3.22 1.24 13.53
CA GLY A 53 2.12 1.94 14.21
C GLY A 53 2.18 3.47 14.15
N PHE A 54 3.27 4.05 13.65
CA PHE A 54 3.31 5.49 13.37
C PHE A 54 2.54 5.80 12.09
N VAL A 55 1.63 6.76 12.18
CA VAL A 55 0.84 7.28 11.05
C VAL A 55 1.21 8.72 10.76
N TRP A 56 1.19 9.11 9.49
CA TRP A 56 1.44 10.48 9.09
C TRP A 56 0.17 11.31 9.30
N ALA A 57 0.22 12.27 10.22
CA ALA A 57 -0.94 13.02 10.66
C ALA A 57 -0.63 14.52 10.78
N TYR A 58 -1.69 15.33 10.76
CA TYR A 58 -1.58 16.77 10.93
C TYR A 58 -1.74 17.18 12.40
N HIS A 59 -0.76 17.92 12.93
CA HIS A 59 -0.81 18.57 14.23
C HIS A 59 -1.10 20.06 14.06
N ALA A 60 -2.11 20.59 14.74
CA ALA A 60 -2.54 21.99 14.58
C ALA A 60 -1.44 23.03 14.85
N ARG A 61 -0.51 22.73 15.78
CA ARG A 61 0.56 23.66 16.17
C ARG A 61 1.86 23.49 15.38
N TYR A 62 2.17 22.27 14.95
CA TYR A 62 3.50 21.93 14.40
C TYR A 62 3.43 21.45 12.94
N GLY A 63 2.23 21.29 12.37
CA GLY A 63 2.04 20.82 11.01
C GLY A 63 2.11 19.28 10.90
N TRP A 64 2.59 18.80 9.76
CA TRP A 64 2.63 17.36 9.46
C TRP A 64 3.76 16.63 10.20
N GLY A 65 3.42 15.49 10.81
CA GLY A 65 4.38 14.67 11.55
C GLY A 65 3.90 13.24 11.77
N TRP A 66 4.77 12.43 12.37
CA TRP A 66 4.43 11.06 12.75
C TRP A 66 3.74 11.03 14.11
N HIS A 67 2.55 10.44 14.16
CA HIS A 67 1.77 10.24 15.37
C HIS A 67 1.61 8.75 15.65
N HIS A 68 1.81 8.33 16.89
CA HIS A 68 1.52 6.99 17.36
C HIS A 68 0.35 7.06 18.34
N PRO A 69 -0.71 6.23 18.20
CA PRO A 69 -1.90 6.31 19.05
C PRO A 69 -1.59 6.06 20.54
N VAL A 70 -0.54 5.30 20.86
CA VAL A 70 -0.13 4.98 22.23
C VAL A 70 1.01 5.88 22.75
N TYR A 71 1.93 6.31 21.89
CA TYR A 71 3.15 7.04 22.30
C TYR A 71 3.06 8.54 21.99
N GLY A 72 2.00 8.99 21.32
CA GLY A 72 1.82 10.36 20.90
C GLY A 72 2.70 10.74 19.71
N TRP A 73 3.04 12.01 19.61
CA TRP A 73 3.79 12.54 18.48
C TRP A 73 5.28 12.29 18.56
N HIS A 74 5.85 11.90 17.43
CA HIS A 74 7.30 11.81 17.25
C HIS A 74 7.94 13.20 17.36
N ARG A 75 9.20 13.26 17.81
CA ARG A 75 9.95 14.50 18.12
C ARG A 75 9.44 15.30 19.33
N GLY A 76 8.65 14.69 20.21
CA GLY A 76 8.24 15.29 21.49
C GLY A 76 7.24 16.43 21.34
N TRP A 77 6.49 16.47 20.24
CA TRP A 77 5.41 17.42 20.04
C TRP A 77 4.28 17.13 21.03
N ARG A 78 3.75 18.18 21.66
CA ARG A 78 2.65 18.13 22.62
C ARG A 78 1.64 19.23 22.32
#